data_AF-A0A3D2MXK0-F1
#
_entry.id   AF-A0A3D2MXK0-F1
#
_cell.length_a   1.000
_cell.length_b   1.000
_cell.length_c   1.000
_cell.angle_alpha   90.00
_cell.angle_beta   90.00
_cell.angle_gamma   90.00
#
_symmetry.space_group_name_H-M   'P 1'
#
loop_
_entity.id
_entity.type
_entity.pdbx_description
1 polymer ?
#
loop_
_entity_poly.entity_id
_entity_poly.type
_entity_poly.pdbx_seq_one_letter_code
_entity_poly.pdbx_strand_id
1 'polypeptide(L)'
;MFKNKVIASLVGAALLGACSQSESPAPTAVDAAPAVAAVDSQRIANAAEEPEMWLTYGGSYDETRHSSLASINGDTVQNLGVDWVYTMDKP
;
A
#
# COMPACT_ATOMS: atom_id res chain seq x y z
N MET A 1 19.57 -8.06 -73.29
CA MET A 1 19.06 -7.14 -74.32
C MET A 1 17.64 -6.73 -73.96
N PHE A 2 17.36 -5.42 -74.05
CA PHE A 2 16.20 -4.68 -73.56
C PHE A 2 14.80 -5.25 -73.86
N LYS A 3 13.86 -5.06 -72.91
CA LYS A 3 12.61 -4.30 -73.13
C LYS A 3 11.85 -4.02 -71.81
N ASN A 4 11.79 -2.73 -71.46
CA ASN A 4 10.91 -2.13 -70.44
C ASN A 4 9.42 -2.27 -70.79
N LYS A 5 8.55 -2.34 -69.76
CA LYS A 5 7.35 -1.48 -69.67
C LYS A 5 7.13 -1.04 -68.22
N VAL A 6 7.16 0.28 -68.04
CA VAL A 6 6.77 1.04 -66.85
C VAL A 6 5.26 1.26 -66.88
N ILE A 7 4.54 0.91 -65.80
CA ILE A 7 3.26 1.52 -65.38
C ILE A 7 3.24 1.38 -63.85
N ALA A 8 3.76 2.36 -63.11
CA ALA A 8 3.05 3.54 -62.61
C ALA A 8 2.34 3.27 -61.28
N SER A 9 2.61 4.16 -60.32
CA SER A 9 1.80 4.50 -59.15
C SER A 9 1.86 3.51 -57.98
N LEU A 10 2.05 3.89 -56.72
CA LEU A 10 2.04 5.19 -56.06
C LEU A 10 2.81 5.03 -54.74
N VAL A 11 3.71 5.97 -54.46
CA VAL A 11 4.29 6.20 -53.13
C VAL A 11 3.18 6.64 -52.17
N GLY A 12 3.23 6.17 -50.91
CA GLY A 12 2.44 6.70 -49.79
C GLY A 12 1.58 5.62 -49.13
N ALA A 13 1.58 5.38 -47.82
CA ALA A 13 1.96 6.26 -46.72
C ALA A 13 2.56 5.43 -45.59
N ALA A 14 3.75 5.83 -45.15
CA ALA A 14 4.14 5.66 -43.77
C ALA A 14 3.18 6.46 -42.87
N LEU A 15 3.11 6.08 -41.59
CA LEU A 15 2.51 6.80 -40.47
C LEU A 15 1.02 6.55 -40.22
N LEU A 16 0.69 5.39 -39.62
CA LEU A 16 -0.40 5.28 -38.62
C LEU A 16 -0.02 4.27 -37.53
N GLY A 17 1.13 4.51 -36.88
CA GLY A 17 1.57 3.79 -35.69
C GLY A 17 1.74 4.69 -34.46
N ALA A 18 1.17 5.90 -34.51
CA ALA A 18 1.29 6.90 -33.46
C ALA A 18 -0.09 7.51 -33.20
N CYS A 19 -0.83 6.90 -32.28
CA CYS A 19 -1.84 7.52 -31.42
C CYS A 19 -2.62 6.41 -30.70
N SER A 20 -2.02 5.84 -29.66
CA SER A 20 -2.71 5.38 -28.44
C SER A 20 -1.65 4.96 -27.40
N GLN A 21 -0.66 5.82 -27.17
CA GLN A 21 -0.06 5.86 -25.85
C GLN A 21 -1.07 6.67 -25.03
N SER A 22 -2.05 6.00 -24.44
CA SER A 22 -2.81 6.58 -23.35
C SER A 22 -1.79 6.80 -22.25
N GLU A 23 -1.26 8.03 -22.17
CA GLU A 23 -0.50 8.53 -21.04
C GLU A 23 -1.43 8.41 -19.83
N SER A 24 -1.41 7.25 -19.18
CA SER A 24 -1.94 7.12 -17.84
C SER A 24 -1.15 8.14 -17.03
N PRO A 25 -1.80 9.14 -16.41
CA PRO A 25 -1.05 10.11 -15.62
C PRO A 25 -0.32 9.30 -14.55
N ALA A 26 1.01 9.24 -14.68
CA ALA A 26 1.84 8.68 -13.65
C ALA A 26 1.47 9.41 -12.35
N PRO A 27 1.14 8.70 -11.26
CA PRO A 27 0.85 9.38 -10.01
C PRO A 27 2.08 10.24 -9.72
N THR A 28 1.87 11.55 -9.66
CA THR A 28 2.90 12.46 -9.20
C THR A 28 3.28 11.95 -7.82
N ALA A 29 4.50 11.43 -7.69
CA ALA A 29 5.04 11.05 -6.40
C ALA A 29 5.21 12.35 -5.61
N VAL A 30 4.13 12.76 -4.96
CA VAL A 30 4.19 13.71 -3.86
C VAL A 30 5.01 12.98 -2.83
N ASP A 31 6.20 13.50 -2.55
CA ASP A 31 7.03 13.06 -1.44
C ASP A 31 6.30 13.48 -0.16
N ALA A 32 5.27 12.71 0.17
CA ALA A 32 4.43 12.92 1.32
C ALA A 32 5.32 12.64 2.53
N ALA A 33 5.43 13.63 3.42
CA ALA A 33 5.99 13.39 4.73
C ALA A 33 5.37 12.11 5.31
N PRO A 34 6.15 11.22 5.93
CA PRO A 34 5.64 9.93 6.38
C PRO A 34 4.40 10.18 7.24
N ALA A 35 3.29 9.56 6.85
CA ALA A 35 2.05 9.68 7.60
C ALA A 35 2.31 9.28 9.05
N VAL A 36 1.78 10.05 10.01
CA VAL A 36 1.87 9.70 11.43
C VAL A 36 1.34 8.26 11.59
N ALA A 37 2.18 7.40 12.18
CA ALA A 37 1.98 5.96 12.34
C ALA A 37 1.93 5.09 11.05
N ALA A 38 1.84 5.67 9.84
CA ALA A 38 1.83 4.96 8.55
C ALA A 38 0.93 3.69 8.55
N VAL A 39 -0.36 3.87 8.85
CA VAL A 39 -1.34 2.79 8.88
C VAL A 39 -2.18 2.83 7.61
N ASP A 40 -2.04 1.83 6.74
CA ASP A 40 -2.84 1.64 5.52
C ASP A 40 -3.66 0.34 5.56
N SER A 41 -4.52 0.14 4.56
CA SER A 41 -5.40 -1.04 4.50
C SER A 41 -4.65 -2.36 4.39
N GLN A 42 -3.50 -2.37 3.71
CA GLN A 42 -2.71 -3.59 3.55
C GLN A 42 -2.06 -3.98 4.87
N ARG A 43 -1.52 -3.01 5.62
CA ARG A 43 -0.94 -3.24 6.94
C ARG A 43 -1.97 -3.74 7.94
N ILE A 44 -3.20 -3.19 7.93
CA ILE A 44 -4.28 -3.70 8.79
C ILE A 44 -4.70 -5.12 8.37
N ALA A 45 -4.77 -5.40 7.06
CA ALA A 45 -5.07 -6.76 6.57
C ALA A 45 -4.01 -7.78 7.01
N ASN A 46 -2.77 -7.33 7.19
CA ASN A 46 -1.63 -8.13 7.65
C ASN A 46 -1.31 -7.89 9.14
N ALA A 47 -2.24 -7.37 9.96
CA ALA A 47 -1.96 -7.01 11.35
C ALA A 47 -1.38 -8.16 12.20
N ALA A 48 -1.67 -9.42 11.84
CA ALA A 48 -1.11 -10.58 12.50
C ALA A 48 0.42 -10.72 12.36
N GLU A 49 1.04 -10.06 11.36
CA GLU A 49 2.49 -10.03 11.16
C GLU A 49 3.19 -9.05 12.13
N GLU A 50 2.45 -8.12 12.74
CA GLU A 50 2.93 -7.13 13.71
C GLU A 50 2.16 -7.26 15.05
N PRO A 51 2.27 -8.39 15.78
CA PRO A 51 1.44 -8.68 16.97
C PRO A 51 1.65 -7.70 18.14
N GLU A 52 2.74 -6.95 18.15
CA GLU A 52 3.04 -5.87 19.08
C GLU A 52 2.26 -4.58 18.81
N MET A 53 1.67 -4.45 17.62
CA MET A 53 0.94 -3.25 17.20
C MET A 53 -0.58 -3.44 17.32
N TRP A 54 -1.26 -2.44 17.87
CA TRP A 54 -2.73 -2.39 17.92
C TRP A 54 -3.25 -1.35 16.92
N LEU A 55 -3.49 -1.78 15.68
CA LEU A 55 -3.66 -0.87 14.52
C LEU A 55 -5.09 -0.35 14.33
N THR A 56 -6.09 -1.04 14.86
CA THR A 56 -7.50 -0.64 14.78
C THR A 56 -8.15 -0.65 16.15
N TYR A 57 -9.42 -0.24 16.25
CA TYR A 57 -10.16 -0.31 17.51
C TYR A 57 -10.25 -1.73 18.10
N GLY A 58 -10.35 -2.74 17.24
CA GLY A 58 -10.44 -4.16 17.62
C GLY A 58 -9.15 -4.96 17.44
N GLY A 59 -8.02 -4.31 17.17
CA GLY A 59 -6.74 -4.92 16.83
C GLY A 59 -6.59 -5.18 15.33
N SER A 60 -7.56 -5.89 14.72
CA SER A 60 -7.63 -6.18 13.28
C SER A 60 -9.03 -5.89 12.70
N TYR A 61 -9.27 -6.17 11.41
CA TYR A 61 -10.59 -6.06 10.78
C TYR A 61 -11.64 -7.02 11.33
N ASP A 62 -11.22 -8.16 11.89
CA ASP A 62 -12.14 -9.14 12.50
C ASP A 62 -12.67 -8.71 13.88
N GLU A 63 -12.11 -7.64 14.43
CA GLU A 63 -12.44 -7.05 15.73
C GLU A 63 -12.50 -8.03 16.91
N THR A 64 -11.72 -9.11 16.85
CA THR A 64 -11.72 -10.15 17.90
C THR A 64 -11.16 -9.68 19.23
N ARG A 65 -10.39 -8.58 19.24
CA ARG A 65 -9.66 -8.06 20.42
C ARG A 65 -8.71 -9.09 21.04
N HIS A 66 -8.19 -10.00 20.22
CA HIS A 66 -7.26 -11.03 20.64
C HIS A 66 -5.82 -10.66 20.24
N SER A 67 -4.88 -10.73 21.18
CA SER A 67 -3.44 -10.59 20.93
C SER A 67 -2.75 -11.95 21.04
N SER A 68 -1.79 -12.24 20.15
CA SER A 68 -0.95 -13.45 20.22
C SER A 68 0.26 -13.30 21.15
N LEU A 69 0.49 -12.11 21.72
CA LEU A 69 1.56 -11.88 22.69
C LEU A 69 1.33 -12.71 23.96
N ALA A 70 2.39 -13.36 24.45
CA ALA A 70 2.32 -14.30 25.56
C ALA A 70 3.33 -14.04 26.69
N SER A 71 4.05 -12.91 26.65
CA SER A 71 5.00 -12.54 27.71
C SER A 71 4.32 -12.38 29.07
N ILE A 72 3.05 -11.95 29.07
CA ILE A 72 2.15 -11.96 30.21
C ILE A 72 1.24 -13.17 30.08
N ASN A 73 1.29 -14.08 31.05
CA ASN A 73 0.53 -15.32 31.05
C ASN A 73 0.21 -15.77 32.48
N GLY A 74 -0.40 -16.95 32.64
CA GLY A 74 -0.82 -17.48 33.94
C GLY A 74 0.31 -17.63 34.97
N ASP A 75 1.55 -17.77 34.51
CA ASP A 75 2.74 -17.94 35.35
C ASP A 75 3.51 -16.63 35.59
N THR A 76 3.21 -15.55 34.85
CA THR A 76 3.94 -14.27 34.96
C THR A 76 3.08 -13.09 35.42
N VAL A 77 1.75 -13.22 35.36
CA VAL A 77 0.79 -12.16 35.69
C VAL A 77 0.95 -11.61 37.11
N GLN A 78 1.37 -12.44 38.07
CA GLN A 78 1.59 -12.06 39.47
C GLN A 78 2.75 -11.08 39.66
N ASN A 79 3.63 -10.97 38.68
CA ASN A 79 4.77 -10.04 38.72
C ASN A 79 4.45 -8.69 38.07
N LEU A 80 3.24 -8.50 37.53
CA LEU A 80 2.86 -7.24 36.91
C LEU A 80 2.78 -6.10 37.92
N GLY A 81 3.26 -4.94 37.48
CA GLY A 81 3.17 -3.67 38.21
C GLY A 81 2.78 -2.53 37.27
N VAL A 82 2.52 -1.37 37.86
CA VAL A 82 2.26 -0.13 37.10
C VAL A 82 3.59 0.40 36.58
N ASP A 83 3.68 0.60 35.26
CA ASP A 83 4.86 1.21 34.63
C ASP A 83 4.76 2.74 34.60
N TRP A 84 3.60 3.27 34.20
CA TRP A 84 3.31 4.70 34.20
C TRP A 84 1.81 4.97 34.33
N VAL A 85 1.46 6.22 34.64
CA VAL A 85 0.08 6.71 34.70
C VAL A 85 -0.01 8.04 33.97
N TYR A 86 -1.00 8.21 33.10
CA TYR A 86 -1.32 9.46 32.43
C TYR A 86 -2.64 10.01 32.97
N THR A 87 -2.64 11.26 33.45
CA THR A 87 -3.87 11.95 33.91
C THR A 87 -4.36 12.84 32.79
N MET A 88 -5.62 12.65 32.39
CA MET A 88 -6.30 13.52 31.44
C MET A 88 -6.92 14.72 32.17
N ASP A 89 -6.79 15.90 31.57
CA ASP A 89 -7.53 17.07 32.04
C ASP A 89 -9.04 16.86 31.86
N LYS A 90 -9.83 17.51 32.72
CA LYS A 90 -11.28 17.58 32.49
C LYS A 90 -11.54 18.40 31.22
N PRO A 91 -12.53 18.00 30.40
CA PRO A 91 -12.90 18.75 29.21
C PRO A 91 -13.40 20.16 29.56
#